data_AF-A0A8S3FJJ1-F1
#
_entry.id   AF-A0A8S3FJJ1-F1
#
_cell.length_a   1.000
_cell.length_b   1.000
_cell.length_c   1.000
_cell.angle_alpha   90.00
_cell.angle_beta   90.00
_cell.angle_gamma   90.00
#
_symmetry.space_group_name_H-M   'P 1'
#
loop_
_entity.id
_entity.type
_entity.pdbx_description
1 polymer ?
#
loop_
_entity_poly.entity_id
_entity_poly.type
_entity_poly.pdbx_seq_one_letter_code
_entity_poly.pdbx_strand_id
1 'polypeptide(L)'
;QNKDIELGEKKPYFLLSNQQELDIFSKSTDDALILYTSGTTGKPKGVVHTVTTLRAQMDAMLSAWRLTKNDTVLNVLPLHHVHGMINCVMSPLYAGGTVVMMNKFDAEQTWNHLLNDRNPSVNVFSAVPTIYIKLMEHIKNSSNKDVKKLCSDHIRLFLSGSSALPESIFQKWHELTGFEIVEQFGSSETGRVLSNKLEGNKLAGN
;
A
#
# COMPACT_ATOMS: atom_id res chain seq x y z
N GLN A 1 -17.05 40.26 -30.76
CA GLN A 1 -16.29 39.26 -31.55
C GLN A 1 -14.89 39.16 -30.96
N ASN A 2 -14.47 37.94 -30.66
CA ASN A 2 -13.17 37.49 -30.15
C ASN A 2 -12.48 38.30 -29.04
N LYS A 3 -12.53 37.76 -27.82
CA LYS A 3 -11.41 37.85 -26.88
C LYS A 3 -10.85 36.45 -26.75
N ASP A 4 -9.68 36.25 -27.35
CA ASP A 4 -8.85 35.08 -27.13
C ASP A 4 -8.54 34.98 -25.63
N ILE A 5 -8.87 33.84 -25.04
CA ILE A 5 -8.52 33.51 -23.67
C ILE A 5 -7.10 32.95 -23.72
N GLU A 6 -6.12 33.74 -23.30
CA GLU A 6 -4.75 33.27 -23.11
C GLU A 6 -4.75 32.14 -22.07
N LEU A 7 -4.43 30.93 -22.53
CA LEU A 7 -4.17 29.78 -21.69
C LEU A 7 -2.84 30.00 -20.97
N GLY A 8 -2.90 30.51 -19.74
CA GLY A 8 -1.77 30.55 -18.82
C GLY A 8 -1.13 29.18 -18.64
N GLU A 9 0.19 29.18 -18.41
CA GLU A 9 1.07 28.01 -18.33
C GLU A 9 0.42 26.80 -17.64
N LYS A 10 0.33 25.68 -18.37
CA LYS A 10 -0.08 24.38 -17.82
C LYS A 10 0.94 23.92 -16.77
N LYS A 11 0.70 24.22 -15.49
CA LYS A 11 1.31 23.48 -14.40
C LYS A 11 0.82 22.03 -14.46
N PRO A 12 1.69 21.00 -14.39
CA PRO A 12 1.30 19.59 -14.53
C PRO A 12 0.53 19.01 -13.32
N TYR A 13 -0.03 19.89 -12.48
CA TYR A 13 -0.74 19.54 -11.27
C TYR A 13 -1.76 20.63 -10.93
N PHE A 14 -2.92 20.22 -10.44
CA PHE A 14 -3.89 21.13 -9.84
C PHE A 14 -3.52 21.32 -8.37
N LEU A 15 -3.24 22.55 -7.96
CA LEU A 15 -3.16 22.91 -6.54
C LEU A 15 -4.59 23.19 -6.08
N LEU A 16 -5.19 22.27 -5.35
CA LEU A 16 -6.41 22.54 -4.59
C LEU A 16 -6.02 23.41 -3.39
N SER A 17 -5.93 24.72 -3.63
CA SER A 17 -5.52 25.72 -2.64
C SER A 17 -6.64 26.12 -1.68
N ASN A 18 -7.85 25.60 -1.89
CA ASN A 18 -9.04 25.95 -1.11
C ASN A 18 -9.65 24.71 -0.43
N GLN A 19 -9.80 24.78 0.90
CA GLN A 19 -10.42 23.73 1.73
C GLN A 19 -11.88 23.43 1.29
N GLN A 20 -12.59 24.44 0.77
CA GLN A 20 -13.98 24.32 0.35
C GLN A 20 -14.13 23.52 -0.96
N GLU A 21 -13.15 23.61 -1.86
CA GLU A 21 -13.11 22.78 -3.09
C GLU A 21 -12.78 21.33 -2.74
N LEU A 22 -11.83 21.11 -1.81
CA LEU A 22 -11.54 19.79 -1.27
C LEU A 22 -12.79 19.14 -0.69
N ASP A 23 -13.62 19.89 0.04
CA ASP A 23 -14.86 19.36 0.63
C ASP A 23 -15.94 19.00 -0.41
N ILE A 24 -16.04 19.75 -1.52
CA ILE A 24 -16.98 19.46 -2.61
C ILE A 24 -16.54 18.23 -3.40
N PHE A 25 -15.27 18.18 -3.81
CA PHE A 25 -14.70 16.98 -4.41
C PHE A 25 -14.79 15.81 -3.45
N SER A 26 -14.70 16.08 -2.13
CA SER A 26 -14.76 15.02 -1.16
C SER A 26 -16.09 14.25 -1.27
N LYS A 27 -17.23 14.95 -1.32
CA LYS A 27 -18.56 14.33 -1.32
C LYS A 27 -19.03 13.88 -2.70
N SER A 28 -18.18 13.96 -3.72
CA SER A 28 -18.54 13.54 -5.07
C SER A 28 -18.77 12.03 -5.16
N THR A 29 -19.76 11.65 -5.97
CA THR A 29 -20.02 10.27 -6.39
C THR A 29 -19.50 9.99 -7.80
N ASP A 30 -18.71 10.90 -8.37
CA ASP A 30 -18.13 10.75 -9.71
C ASP A 30 -17.16 9.57 -9.76
N ASP A 31 -17.11 8.93 -10.93
CA ASP A 31 -16.11 7.92 -11.26
C ASP A 31 -14.71 8.53 -11.22
N ALA A 32 -13.79 7.89 -10.49
CA ALA A 32 -12.47 8.43 -10.20
C ALA A 32 -11.33 7.50 -10.65
N LEU A 33 -11.56 6.18 -10.63
CA LEU A 33 -10.55 5.20 -10.99
C LEU A 33 -11.21 3.97 -11.64
N ILE A 34 -10.61 3.48 -12.72
CA ILE A 34 -11.00 2.20 -13.33
C ILE A 34 -9.80 1.24 -13.24
N LEU A 35 -10.01 0.11 -12.58
CA LEU A 35 -9.02 -0.97 -12.50
C LEU A 35 -9.54 -2.20 -13.24
N TYR A 36 -8.71 -2.78 -14.10
CA TYR A 36 -9.10 -3.95 -14.88
C TYR A 36 -8.75 -5.24 -14.14
N THR A 37 -9.69 -6.18 -14.12
CA THR A 37 -9.51 -7.52 -13.55
C THR A 37 -9.64 -8.59 -14.62
N SER A 38 -8.93 -9.71 -14.43
CA SER A 38 -9.03 -10.89 -15.30
C SER A 38 -10.40 -11.55 -15.13
N GLY A 39 -11.35 -11.22 -15.99
CA GLY A 39 -12.64 -11.92 -16.04
C GLY A 39 -12.47 -13.36 -16.52
N THR A 40 -13.29 -14.29 -15.99
CA THR A 40 -13.31 -15.71 -16.40
C THR A 40 -13.64 -15.92 -17.88
N THR A 41 -14.22 -14.92 -18.54
CA THR A 41 -14.65 -14.94 -19.95
C THR A 41 -13.58 -14.38 -20.91
N GLY A 42 -12.33 -14.22 -20.47
CA GLY A 42 -11.18 -13.86 -21.30
C GLY A 42 -11.01 -12.36 -21.60
N LYS A 43 -12.08 -11.56 -21.53
CA LYS A 43 -12.00 -10.09 -21.63
C LYS A 43 -11.89 -9.47 -20.23
N PRO A 44 -10.89 -8.61 -19.95
CA PRO A 44 -10.80 -7.91 -18.68
C PRO A 44 -12.04 -7.05 -18.42
N LYS A 45 -12.52 -7.04 -17.18
CA LYS A 45 -13.65 -6.19 -16.75
C LYS A 45 -13.10 -4.97 -16.00
N GLY A 46 -13.62 -3.79 -16.32
CA GLY A 46 -13.29 -2.56 -15.61
C GLY A 46 -14.11 -2.46 -14.33
N VAL A 47 -13.43 -2.41 -13.19
CA VAL A 47 -14.02 -2.08 -11.90
C VAL A 47 -13.92 -0.58 -11.72
N VAL A 48 -15.07 0.06 -11.60
CA VAL A 48 -15.16 1.52 -11.43
C VAL A 48 -15.24 1.85 -9.95
N HIS A 49 -14.31 2.68 -9.48
CA HIS A 49 -14.32 3.27 -8.16
C HIS A 49 -14.70 4.74 -8.28
N THR A 50 -15.73 5.14 -7.54
CA THR A 50 -16.10 6.55 -7.38
C THR A 50 -15.25 7.21 -6.29
N VAL A 51 -15.19 8.54 -6.27
CA VAL A 51 -14.51 9.31 -5.20
C VAL A 51 -14.97 8.85 -3.80
N THR A 52 -16.28 8.65 -3.63
CA THR A 52 -16.85 8.18 -2.35
C THR A 52 -16.37 6.77 -1.99
N THR A 53 -16.33 5.83 -2.95
CA THR A 53 -15.84 4.46 -2.67
C THR A 53 -14.35 4.45 -2.31
N LEU A 54 -13.54 5.28 -2.99
CA LEU A 54 -12.11 5.41 -2.69
C LEU A 54 -11.90 5.98 -1.30
N ARG A 55 -12.63 7.04 -0.92
CA ARG A 55 -12.54 7.57 0.45
C ARG A 55 -12.92 6.51 1.48
N ALA A 56 -14.05 5.84 1.30
CA ALA A 56 -14.50 4.83 2.26
C ALA A 56 -13.43 3.74 2.47
N GLN A 57 -12.77 3.30 1.40
CA GLN A 57 -11.65 2.36 1.48
C GLN A 57 -10.44 2.94 2.22
N MET A 58 -10.03 4.17 1.88
CA MET A 58 -8.90 4.83 2.55
C MET A 58 -9.18 5.06 4.04
N ASP A 59 -10.35 5.58 4.42
CA ASP A 59 -10.76 5.80 5.81
C ASP A 59 -10.73 4.47 6.61
N ALA A 60 -11.28 3.39 6.04
CA ALA A 60 -11.24 2.07 6.66
C ALA A 60 -9.80 1.58 6.88
N MET A 61 -8.90 1.84 5.93
CA MET A 61 -7.49 1.49 6.02
C MET A 61 -6.72 2.31 7.05
N LEU A 62 -6.94 3.62 7.08
CA LEU A 62 -6.37 4.52 8.09
C LEU A 62 -6.78 4.04 9.49
N SER A 63 -8.06 3.72 9.68
CA SER A 63 -8.55 3.19 10.95
C SER A 63 -7.95 1.83 11.29
N ALA A 64 -7.94 0.88 10.34
CA ALA A 64 -7.50 -0.50 10.58
C ALA A 64 -5.99 -0.61 10.85
N TRP A 65 -5.17 0.21 10.20
CA TRP A 65 -3.70 0.15 10.29
C TRP A 65 -3.08 1.30 11.06
N ARG A 66 -3.94 2.18 11.59
CA ARG A 66 -3.54 3.43 12.25
C ARG A 66 -2.55 4.19 11.37
N LEU A 67 -2.87 4.34 10.08
CA LEU A 67 -2.02 5.10 9.16
C LEU A 67 -2.09 6.58 9.55
N THR A 68 -0.93 7.24 9.52
CA THR A 68 -0.74 8.64 9.89
C THR A 68 0.29 9.29 8.96
N LYS A 69 0.43 10.62 9.08
CA LYS A 69 1.46 11.39 8.38
C LYS A 69 2.91 10.98 8.68
N ASN A 70 3.14 10.22 9.75
CA ASN A 70 4.48 9.75 10.11
C ASN A 70 4.85 8.45 9.39
N ASP A 71 3.93 7.89 8.59
CA ASP A 71 4.18 6.65 7.88
C ASP A 71 4.87 6.88 6.55
N THR A 72 5.88 6.05 6.30
CA THR A 72 6.56 5.93 5.03
C THR A 72 6.37 4.51 4.53
N VAL A 73 5.51 4.36 3.54
CA VAL A 73 5.18 3.07 2.92
C VAL A 73 6.11 2.80 1.75
N LEU A 74 6.74 1.63 1.72
CA LEU A 74 7.46 1.15 0.55
C LEU A 74 6.50 0.43 -0.40
N ASN A 75 6.29 0.98 -1.59
CA ASN A 75 5.53 0.32 -2.64
C ASN A 75 6.46 -0.39 -3.63
N VAL A 76 6.33 -1.71 -3.69
CA VAL A 76 6.97 -2.59 -4.70
C VAL A 76 5.95 -3.24 -5.64
N LEU A 77 4.67 -2.93 -5.46
CA LEU A 77 3.57 -3.57 -6.16
C LEU A 77 3.15 -2.76 -7.40
N PRO A 78 2.62 -3.44 -8.44
CA PRO A 78 2.10 -2.75 -9.61
C PRO A 78 0.89 -1.88 -9.28
N LEU A 79 0.81 -0.71 -9.92
CA LEU A 79 -0.27 0.27 -9.71
C LEU A 79 -1.55 0.00 -10.52
N HIS A 80 -1.59 -1.09 -11.29
CA HIS A 80 -2.81 -1.51 -11.99
C HIS A 80 -3.69 -2.46 -11.17
N HIS A 81 -3.37 -2.64 -9.88
CA HIS A 81 -4.14 -3.43 -8.93
C HIS A 81 -4.46 -2.61 -7.68
N VAL A 82 -5.60 -2.89 -7.03
CA VAL A 82 -6.03 -2.21 -5.80
C VAL A 82 -4.98 -2.23 -4.70
N HIS A 83 -4.23 -3.33 -4.55
CA HIS A 83 -3.21 -3.44 -3.51
C HIS A 83 -2.07 -2.42 -3.70
N GLY A 84 -1.50 -2.31 -4.91
CA GLY A 84 -0.48 -1.30 -5.16
C GLY A 84 -1.06 0.11 -5.16
N MET A 85 -2.15 0.32 -5.90
CA MET A 85 -2.70 1.65 -6.12
C MET A 85 -3.37 2.23 -4.88
N ILE A 86 -4.36 1.53 -4.33
CA ILE A 86 -5.14 2.06 -3.21
C ILE A 86 -4.35 1.85 -1.92
N ASN A 87 -3.87 0.63 -1.67
CA ASN A 87 -3.36 0.31 -0.35
C ASN A 87 -1.97 0.90 -0.07
N CYS A 88 -1.07 0.83 -1.06
CA CYS A 88 0.31 1.27 -0.89
C CYS A 88 0.57 2.72 -1.35
N VAL A 89 -0.32 3.31 -2.16
CA VAL A 89 -0.15 4.68 -2.67
C VAL A 89 -1.21 5.64 -2.15
N MET A 90 -2.49 5.41 -2.46
CA MET A 90 -3.53 6.40 -2.13
C MET A 90 -3.76 6.53 -0.62
N SER A 91 -3.90 5.42 0.12
CA SER A 91 -4.18 5.49 1.55
C SER A 91 -3.06 6.17 2.36
N PRO A 92 -1.76 5.86 2.14
CA PRO A 92 -0.69 6.56 2.85
C PRO A 92 -0.64 8.06 2.52
N LEU A 93 -0.82 8.43 1.25
CA LEU A 93 -0.88 9.84 0.85
C LEU A 93 -2.09 10.57 1.44
N TYR A 94 -3.24 9.90 1.49
CA TYR A 94 -4.45 10.43 2.12
C TYR A 94 -4.29 10.63 3.63
N ALA A 95 -3.50 9.79 4.31
CA ALA A 95 -3.11 9.99 5.70
C ALA A 95 -2.10 11.15 5.91
N GLY A 96 -1.61 11.77 4.82
CA GLY A 96 -0.53 12.76 4.82
C GLY A 96 0.87 12.16 4.98
N GLY A 97 1.00 10.84 4.78
CA GLY A 97 2.26 10.10 4.87
C GLY A 97 3.08 10.18 3.57
N THR A 98 4.14 9.37 3.53
CA THR A 98 5.07 9.30 2.40
C THR A 98 5.02 7.93 1.74
N VAL A 99 5.26 7.89 0.43
CA VAL A 99 5.38 6.64 -0.33
C VAL A 99 6.75 6.61 -1.01
N VAL A 100 7.55 5.59 -0.70
CA VAL A 100 8.78 5.27 -1.42
C VAL A 100 8.43 4.30 -2.54
N MET A 101 8.65 4.72 -3.78
CA MET A 101 8.24 3.97 -4.97
C MET A 101 9.41 3.19 -5.56
N MET A 102 9.25 1.87 -5.70
CA MET A 102 10.11 1.05 -6.54
C MET A 102 9.42 0.73 -7.87
N ASN A 103 10.17 0.79 -8.97
CA ASN A 103 9.64 0.50 -10.32
C ASN A 103 9.11 -0.93 -10.44
N LYS A 104 9.75 -1.86 -9.75
CA LYS A 104 9.37 -3.28 -9.66
C LYS A 104 9.97 -3.86 -8.39
N PHE A 105 9.43 -4.98 -7.93
CA PHE A 105 10.03 -5.74 -6.85
C PHE A 105 11.45 -6.19 -7.22
N ASP A 106 12.38 -5.94 -6.29
CA ASP A 106 13.75 -6.44 -6.28
C ASP A 106 14.12 -6.75 -4.83
N ALA A 107 14.56 -7.96 -4.53
CA ALA A 107 14.71 -8.43 -3.16
C ALA A 107 15.84 -7.68 -2.40
N GLU A 108 16.95 -7.42 -3.07
CA GLU A 108 18.10 -6.73 -2.48
C GLU A 108 17.74 -5.28 -2.18
N GLN A 109 17.17 -4.56 -3.16
CA GLN A 109 16.77 -3.17 -2.98
C GLN A 109 15.65 -3.04 -1.94
N THR A 110 14.71 -3.98 -1.89
CA THR A 110 13.65 -3.99 -0.88
C THR A 110 14.26 -4.12 0.52
N TRP A 111 15.18 -5.07 0.74
CA TRP A 111 15.89 -5.15 2.03
C TRP A 111 16.73 -3.90 2.31
N ASN A 112 17.37 -3.30 1.30
CA ASN A 112 18.07 -2.04 1.48
C ASN A 112 17.13 -0.89 1.89
N HIS A 113 15.87 -0.90 1.47
CA HIS A 113 14.89 0.08 1.95
C HIS A 113 14.39 -0.25 3.37
N LEU A 114 14.16 -1.53 3.66
CA LEU A 114 13.63 -1.97 4.97
C LEU A 114 14.66 -1.91 6.09
N LEU A 115 15.95 -2.11 5.79
CA LEU A 115 17.01 -2.22 6.81
C LEU A 115 17.84 -0.95 6.98
N ASN A 116 17.72 0.02 6.07
CA ASN A 116 18.48 1.27 6.18
C ASN A 116 17.60 2.37 6.76
N ASP A 117 18.15 3.09 7.74
CA ASP A 117 17.56 4.32 8.26
C ASP A 117 17.86 5.49 7.31
N ARG A 118 17.08 5.58 6.23
CA ARG A 118 17.14 6.71 5.28
C ARG A 118 16.19 7.82 5.74
N ASN A 119 16.30 9.01 5.15
CA ASN A 119 15.28 10.06 5.29
C ASN A 119 14.53 10.24 3.96
N PRO A 120 13.24 9.86 3.86
CA PRO A 120 12.39 9.27 4.90
C PRO A 120 12.67 7.77 5.13
N SER A 121 12.50 7.32 6.37
CA SER A 121 12.77 5.93 6.78
C SER A 121 11.50 5.10 6.60
N VAL A 122 11.59 4.02 5.83
CA VAL A 122 10.43 3.13 5.58
C VAL A 122 10.04 2.47 6.88
N ASN A 123 8.79 2.62 7.30
CA ASN A 123 8.29 2.02 8.54
C ASN A 123 7.07 1.12 8.36
N VAL A 124 6.51 1.07 7.15
CA VAL A 124 5.39 0.20 6.78
C VAL A 124 5.68 -0.49 5.45
N PHE A 125 5.44 -1.80 5.38
CA PHE A 125 5.58 -2.59 4.16
C PHE A 125 4.39 -3.50 3.95
N SER A 126 3.79 -3.42 2.75
CA SER A 126 2.69 -4.31 2.34
C SER A 126 3.04 -4.99 1.03
N ALA A 127 2.88 -6.31 0.99
CA ALA A 127 3.20 -7.11 -0.18
C ALA A 127 2.33 -8.36 -0.27
N VAL A 128 2.50 -9.15 -1.32
CA VAL A 128 1.85 -10.47 -1.46
C VAL A 128 2.74 -11.55 -0.85
N PRO A 129 2.20 -12.72 -0.42
CA PRO A 129 2.99 -13.80 0.19
C PRO A 129 4.21 -14.24 -0.62
N THR A 130 4.11 -14.25 -1.95
CA THR A 130 5.24 -14.63 -2.84
C THR A 130 6.42 -13.66 -2.77
N ILE A 131 6.19 -12.38 -2.45
CA ILE A 131 7.26 -11.41 -2.21
C ILE A 131 7.97 -11.70 -0.89
N TYR A 132 7.21 -12.01 0.17
CA TYR A 132 7.80 -12.40 1.46
C TYR A 132 8.68 -13.64 1.34
N ILE A 133 8.27 -14.65 0.55
CA ILE A 133 9.11 -15.82 0.25
C ILE A 133 10.45 -15.39 -0.37
N LYS A 134 10.41 -14.58 -1.44
CA LYS A 134 11.61 -14.12 -2.14
C LYS A 134 12.54 -13.30 -1.24
N LEU A 135 11.98 -12.48 -0.35
CA LEU A 135 12.75 -11.72 0.63
C LEU A 135 13.48 -12.66 1.61
N MET A 136 12.77 -13.66 2.15
CA MET A 136 13.37 -14.64 3.06
C MET A 136 14.44 -15.50 2.38
N GLU A 137 14.26 -15.86 1.11
CA GLU A 137 15.27 -16.60 0.33
C GLU A 137 16.52 -15.75 0.10
N HIS A 138 16.35 -14.48 -0.29
CA HIS A 138 17.46 -13.58 -0.57
C HIS A 138 18.31 -13.32 0.69
N ILE A 139 17.66 -13.06 1.83
CA ILE A 139 18.39 -12.71 3.06
C ILE A 139 19.12 -13.89 3.68
N LYS A 140 18.62 -15.13 3.52
CA LYS A 140 19.33 -16.35 3.94
C LYS A 140 20.67 -16.53 3.25
N ASN A 141 20.76 -16.08 2.00
CA ASN A 141 21.98 -16.15 1.20
C ASN A 141 22.91 -14.95 1.41
N SER A 142 22.49 -13.96 2.20
CA SER A 142 23.23 -12.73 2.46
C SER A 142 23.82 -12.75 3.89
N SER A 143 25.07 -12.32 4.05
CA SER A 143 25.82 -12.44 5.31
C SER A 143 25.20 -11.65 6.49
N ASN A 144 25.18 -12.29 7.68
CA ASN A 144 25.10 -11.76 9.07
C ASN A 144 24.62 -10.30 9.27
N LYS A 145 23.43 -9.94 8.79
CA LYS A 145 22.71 -8.75 9.28
C LYS A 145 21.74 -9.17 10.38
N ASP A 146 21.74 -8.48 11.51
CA ASP A 146 20.72 -8.66 12.55
C ASP A 146 19.41 -8.01 12.09
N VAL A 147 18.71 -8.71 11.18
CA VAL A 147 17.46 -8.27 10.55
C VAL A 147 16.40 -7.96 11.60
N LYS A 148 16.32 -8.77 12.66
CA LYS A 148 15.37 -8.58 13.74
C LYS A 148 15.62 -7.26 14.47
N LYS A 149 16.87 -6.98 14.82
CA LYS A 149 17.23 -5.71 15.45
C LYS A 149 16.95 -4.52 14.53
N LEU A 150 17.42 -4.57 13.29
CA LEU A 150 17.24 -3.47 12.33
C LEU A 150 15.76 -3.19 12.03
N CYS A 151 14.94 -4.22 11.83
CA CYS A 151 13.49 -4.01 11.67
C CYS A 151 12.88 -3.42 12.94
N SER A 152 13.30 -3.84 14.14
CA SER A 152 12.74 -3.34 15.40
C SER A 152 13.03 -1.86 15.69
N ASP A 153 14.04 -1.28 15.04
CA ASP A 153 14.44 0.11 15.27
C ASP A 153 13.49 1.12 14.62
N HIS A 154 12.89 0.79 13.47
CA HIS A 154 12.06 1.74 12.71
C HIS A 154 10.86 1.14 11.97
N ILE A 155 10.78 -0.18 11.77
CA ILE A 155 9.58 -0.79 11.18
C ILE A 155 8.50 -0.91 12.24
N ARG A 156 7.26 -0.54 11.90
CA ARG A 156 6.10 -0.73 12.78
C ARG A 156 5.09 -1.74 12.26
N LEU A 157 5.07 -2.01 10.96
CA LEU A 157 3.99 -2.80 10.36
C LEU A 157 4.42 -3.53 9.08
N PHE A 158 4.19 -4.85 9.08
CA PHE A 158 4.22 -5.70 7.90
C PHE A 158 2.81 -6.19 7.57
N LEU A 159 2.44 -6.10 6.30
CA LEU A 159 1.11 -6.43 5.79
C LEU A 159 1.19 -7.43 4.63
N SER A 160 0.27 -8.38 4.60
CA SER A 160 0.12 -9.31 3.48
C SER A 160 -1.31 -9.33 2.95
N GLY A 161 -1.47 -9.41 1.64
CA GLY A 161 -2.79 -9.51 1.00
C GLY A 161 -2.76 -10.09 -0.40
N SER A 162 -3.92 -10.00 -1.08
CA SER A 162 -4.19 -10.53 -2.44
C SER A 162 -4.19 -12.05 -2.59
N SER A 163 -3.68 -12.79 -1.61
CA SER A 163 -3.85 -14.23 -1.45
C SER A 163 -3.65 -14.59 0.02
N ALA A 164 -4.16 -15.75 0.44
CA ALA A 164 -3.94 -16.27 1.79
C ALA A 164 -2.42 -16.33 2.11
N LEU A 165 -2.04 -15.96 3.33
CA LEU A 165 -0.69 -16.10 3.87
C LEU A 165 -0.55 -17.49 4.49
N PRO A 166 0.28 -18.39 3.91
CA PRO A 166 0.64 -19.63 4.57
C PRO A 166 1.20 -19.41 5.98
N GLU A 167 0.71 -20.18 6.95
CA GLU A 167 1.22 -20.21 8.33
C GLU A 167 2.74 -20.36 8.39
N SER A 168 3.31 -21.21 7.52
CA SER A 168 4.76 -21.39 7.45
C SER A 168 5.54 -20.12 7.06
N ILE A 169 4.95 -19.21 6.27
CA ILE A 169 5.56 -17.92 5.93
C ILE A 169 5.41 -16.96 7.12
N PHE A 170 4.23 -16.93 7.74
CA PHE A 170 3.97 -16.11 8.92
C PHE A 170 4.98 -16.41 10.06
N GLN A 171 5.15 -17.69 10.41
CA GLN A 171 6.08 -18.12 11.45
C GLN A 171 7.54 -17.78 11.11
N LYS A 172 7.99 -18.11 9.90
CA LYS A 172 9.37 -17.82 9.46
C LYS A 172 9.66 -16.32 9.41
N TRP A 173 8.68 -15.50 9.02
CA TRP A 173 8.84 -14.04 9.02
C TRP A 173 8.95 -13.48 10.43
N HIS A 174 8.15 -14.01 11.36
CA HIS A 174 8.24 -13.65 12.77
C HIS A 174 9.58 -14.03 13.39
N GLU A 175 10.10 -15.23 13.11
CA GLU A 175 11.43 -15.65 13.55
C GLU A 175 12.53 -14.74 13.00
N LEU A 176 12.45 -14.40 11.71
CA LEU A 176 13.44 -13.59 11.01
C LEU A 176 13.45 -12.12 11.46
N THR A 177 12.28 -11.51 11.62
CA THR A 177 12.14 -10.05 11.80
C THR A 177 11.66 -9.64 13.19
N GLY A 178 11.07 -10.56 13.96
CA GLY A 178 10.35 -10.28 15.21
C GLY A 178 8.92 -9.78 15.00
N PHE A 179 8.46 -9.57 13.76
CA PHE A 179 7.14 -9.04 13.46
C PHE A 179 6.18 -10.12 12.99
N GLU A 180 4.97 -10.10 13.52
CA GLU A 180 3.85 -10.84 12.94
C GLU A 180 3.26 -10.06 11.77
N ILE A 181 3.03 -10.74 10.64
CA ILE A 181 2.41 -10.11 9.46
C ILE A 181 0.90 -9.94 9.70
N VAL A 182 0.39 -8.73 9.47
CA VAL A 182 -1.05 -8.47 9.47
C VAL A 182 -1.64 -8.86 8.12
N GLU A 183 -2.53 -9.86 8.10
CA GLU A 183 -3.25 -10.22 6.88
C GLU A 183 -4.37 -9.23 6.55
N GLN A 184 -4.58 -9.05 5.26
CA GLN A 184 -5.70 -8.32 4.69
C GLN A 184 -6.33 -9.10 3.53
N PHE A 185 -7.66 -9.11 3.52
CA PHE A 185 -8.45 -9.74 2.46
C PHE A 185 -9.28 -8.68 1.74
N GLY A 186 -9.38 -8.82 0.42
CA GLY A 186 -10.11 -7.89 -0.42
C GLY A 186 -10.12 -8.33 -1.88
N SER A 187 -10.96 -7.68 -2.68
CA SER A 187 -11.02 -7.85 -4.13
C SER A 187 -10.93 -6.49 -4.82
N SER A 188 -10.84 -6.48 -6.15
CA SER A 188 -10.88 -5.18 -6.85
C SER A 188 -12.27 -4.55 -6.72
N GLU A 189 -13.33 -5.36 -6.79
CA GLU A 189 -14.75 -4.97 -6.75
C GLU A 189 -15.16 -4.39 -5.39
N THR A 190 -14.63 -4.95 -4.30
CA THR A 190 -15.00 -4.55 -2.93
C THR A 190 -13.94 -3.68 -2.26
N GLY A 191 -12.76 -3.57 -2.88
CA GLY A 191 -11.56 -3.11 -2.19
C GLY A 191 -11.20 -4.05 -1.04
N ARG A 192 -10.67 -3.48 0.04
CA ARG A 192 -10.37 -4.25 1.24
C ARG A 192 -11.63 -4.50 2.07
N VAL A 193 -11.82 -5.74 2.50
CA VAL A 193 -12.94 -6.18 3.35
C VAL A 193 -12.43 -6.60 4.74
N LEU A 194 -11.38 -7.44 4.77
CA LEU A 194 -10.74 -8.12 5.92
C LEU A 194 -9.48 -7.41 6.48
N SER A 195 -9.32 -7.29 7.81
CA SER A 195 -8.01 -7.17 8.49
C SER A 195 -7.92 -8.07 9.70
N ASN A 196 -6.72 -8.57 10.00
CA ASN A 196 -6.37 -8.84 11.40
C ASN A 196 -6.31 -7.53 12.19
N LYS A 197 -6.71 -7.58 13.48
CA LYS A 197 -6.53 -6.45 14.40
C LYS A 197 -5.03 -6.23 14.62
N LEU A 198 -4.64 -4.97 14.84
CA LEU A 198 -3.24 -4.66 15.21
C LEU A 198 -2.89 -5.18 16.61
N GLU A 199 -3.86 -5.11 17.53
CA GLU A 199 -3.72 -5.56 18.91
C GLU A 199 -4.20 -7.00 19.07
N GLY A 200 -3.47 -7.78 19.88
CA GLY A 200 -3.72 -9.20 20.12
C GLY A 200 -2.99 -10.14 19.14
N ASN A 201 -3.23 -11.43 19.31
CA ASN A 201 -2.63 -12.48 18.48
C ASN A 201 -3.15 -12.40 17.04
N LYS A 202 -2.24 -12.43 16.07
CA LYS A 202 -2.59 -12.47 14.64
C LYS A 202 -2.64 -13.93 14.19
N LEU A 203 -3.62 -14.26 13.36
CA LEU A 203 -3.80 -15.60 12.80
C LEU A 203 -3.46 -15.56 11.32
N ALA A 204 -2.75 -16.57 10.81
CA ALA A 204 -2.49 -16.71 9.39
C ALA A 204 -3.55 -17.61 8.70
N GLY A 205 -3.76 -17.39 7.40
CA GLY A 205 -4.59 -18.24 6.55
C GLY A 205 -6.08 -17.91 6.58
N ASN A 206 -6.46 -16.68 6.94
CA ASN A 206 -7.85 -16.21 6.92
C ASN A 206 -8.34 -15.81 5.52
#